data_AF-W7YT87-F1
#
_entry.id   AF-W7YT87-F1
#
_cell.length_a   1.000
_cell.length_b   1.000
_cell.length_c   1.000
_cell.angle_alpha   90.00
_cell.angle_beta   90.00
_cell.angle_gamma   90.00
#
_symmetry.space_group_name_H-M   'P 1'
#
loop_
_entity.id
_entity.type
_entity.pdbx_description
1 polymer ?
#
loop_
_entity_poly.entity_id
_entity_poly.type
_entity_poly.pdbx_seq_one_letter_code
_entity_poly.pdbx_strand_id
1 'polypeptide(L)' 'MPKFHRLDVGVNFKKENRLGHRTWSFGLYNAYGQQNAFSIYFSTDIDENTGEVTRHLKQLSIFPVPLPYIRYTLKF' A
#
# COMPACT_ATOMS: atom_id res chain seq x y z
N MET A 1 -8.33 16.95 7.67
CA MET A 1 -7.69 15.87 6.89
C MET A 1 -7.14 14.84 7.87
N PRO A 2 -7.41 13.54 7.68
CA PRO A 2 -6.89 12.50 8.57
C PRO A 2 -5.35 12.49 8.57
N LYS A 3 -4.73 12.14 9.71
CA LYS A 3 -3.27 12.10 9.85
C LYS A 3 -2.71 11.01 8.94
N PHE A 4 -1.94 11.42 7.92
CA PHE A 4 -1.25 10.51 7.00
C PHE A 4 0.13 10.16 7.58
N HIS A 5 0.36 8.89 7.87
CA HIS A 5 1.68 8.37 8.18
C HIS A 5 1.93 7.13 7.32
N ARG A 6 3.08 7.13 6.63
CA ARG A 6 3.53 5.99 5.83
C ARG A 6 5.02 5.80 6.09
N LEU A 7 5.38 4.60 6.51
CA LEU A 7 6.76 4.16 6.62
C LEU A 7 6.98 3.04 5.63
N ASP A 8 7.96 3.22 4.74
CA ASP A 8 8.43 2.19 3.83
C ASP A 8 9.86 1.80 4.24
N VAL A 9 10.13 0.51 4.33
CA VAL A 9 11.46 -0.01 4.70
C VAL A 9 11.93 -1.03 3.69
N GLY A 10 13.23 -1.05 3.41
CA GLY A 10 13.82 -1.99 2.47
C GLY A 10 15.31 -2.17 2.66
N VAL A 11 15.79 -3.37 2.34
CA VAL A 11 17.20 -3.78 2.42
C VAL A 11 17.61 -4.42 1.11
N ASN A 12 18.80 -4.06 0.63
CA ASN A 12 19.42 -4.64 -0.55
C ASN A 12 20.68 -5.42 -0.15
N PHE A 13 20.65 -6.74 -0.28
CA PHE A 13 21.81 -7.61 -0.13
C PHE A 13 22.50 -7.81 -1.47
N LYS A 14 23.66 -7.20 -1.62
CA LYS A 14 24.51 -7.35 -2.81
C LYS A 14 25.63 -8.34 -2.50
N LYS A 15 25.89 -9.27 -3.40
CA LYS A 15 27.06 -10.16 -3.34
C LYS A 15 27.68 -10.30 -4.71
N GLU A 16 29.00 -10.23 -4.75
CA GLU A 16 29.79 -10.53 -5.94
C GLU A 16 30.07 -12.03 -6.01
N ASN A 17 29.84 -12.62 -7.18
CA ASN A 17 30.17 -14.00 -7.49
C ASN A 17 31.10 -14.02 -8.72
N ARG A 18 31.77 -15.15 -8.96
CA ARG A 18 32.68 -15.35 -10.12
C ARG A 18 32.02 -15.11 -11.49
N LEU A 19 30.69 -15.15 -11.55
CA LEU A 19 29.87 -15.03 -12.75
C LEU A 19 29.05 -13.71 -12.81
N GLY A 20 29.30 -12.76 -11.90
CA GLY A 20 28.62 -11.45 -11.88
C GLY A 20 28.11 -11.00 -10.50
N HIS A 21 27.30 -9.95 -10.48
CA HIS A 21 26.72 -9.34 -9.28
C HIS A 21 25.30 -9.84 -9.04
N ARG A 22 25.06 -10.48 -7.88
CA ARG A 22 23.71 -10.82 -7.43
C ARG A 22 23.21 -9.80 -6.40
N THR A 23 22.00 -9.32 -6.59
CA THR A 23 21.30 -8.44 -5.64
C THR A 23 19.98 -9.06 -5.24
N TRP A 24 19.80 -9.28 -3.94
CA TRP A 24 18.52 -9.58 -3.33
C TRP A 24 17.98 -8.32 -2.67
N SER A 25 16.80 -7.89 -3.07
CA SER A 25 16.11 -6.74 -2.51
C SER A 25 14.87 -7.24 -1.78
N PHE A 26 14.77 -6.90 -0.51
CA PHE A 26 13.60 -7.17 0.32
C PHE A 26 13.07 -5.84 0.84
N GLY A 27 11.77 -5.73 1.01
CA GLY A 27 11.21 -4.60 1.72
C GLY A 27 9.74 -4.75 2.01
N LEU A 28 9.21 -3.75 2.69
CA LEU A 28 7.85 -3.68 3.18
C LEU A 28 7.35 -2.25 2.96
N TYR A 29 6.38 -2.11 2.06
CA TYR A 29 5.67 -0.85 1.87
C TYR A 29 4.55 -0.73 2.90
N ASN A 30 4.31 0.49 3.38
CA ASN A 30 3.31 0.78 4.39
C ASN A 30 3.42 -0.14 5.62
N ALA A 31 4.59 -0.16 6.27
CA ALA A 31 4.86 -1.01 7.43
C ALA A 31 3.84 -0.84 8.57
N TYR A 32 3.21 0.34 8.66
CA TYR A 32 2.15 0.62 9.64
C TYR A 32 0.78 0.04 9.27
N GLY A 33 0.58 -0.41 8.03
CA GLY A 33 -0.72 -0.90 7.56
C GLY A 33 -1.83 0.14 7.66
N GLN A 34 -1.46 1.42 7.64
CA GLN A 34 -2.42 2.49 7.83
C GLN A 34 -3.25 2.65 6.56
N GLN A 35 -4.57 2.65 6.72
CA GLN A 35 -5.52 2.93 5.64
C GLN A 35 -5.49 4.42 5.31
N ASN A 36 -4.51 4.80 4.50
CA ASN A 36 -4.38 6.16 4.03
C ASN A 36 -5.36 6.42 2.87
N ALA A 37 -6.31 7.34 3.07
CA ALA A 37 -7.29 7.72 2.06
C ALA A 37 -6.59 8.33 0.84
N PHE A 38 -6.59 7.59 -0.27
CA PHE A 38 -6.14 8.07 -1.58
C PHE A 38 -7.19 8.99 -2.22
N SER A 39 -8.47 8.67 -2.00
CA SER A 39 -9.60 9.48 -2.43
C SER A 39 -10.71 9.42 -1.40
N ILE A 40 -11.36 10.56 -1.17
CA ILE A 40 -12.53 10.69 -0.31
C ILE A 40 -13.69 11.08 -1.22
N TYR A 41 -14.77 10.31 -1.20
CA TYR A 41 -15.95 10.56 -2.01
C TYR A 41 -17.22 10.36 -1.20
N PHE A 42 -18.28 11.07 -1.58
CA PHE A 42 -19.60 10.91 -0.98
C PHE A 42 -20.33 9.81 -1.74
N SER A 43 -20.83 8.79 -1.03
CA SER A 43 -21.83 7.88 -1.58
C SER A 43 -23.19 8.22 -0.99
N THR A 44 -24.19 8.33 -1.84
CA THR A 44 -25.58 8.46 -1.42
C THR A 44 -26.21 7.09 -1.54
N ASP A 45 -26.53 6.48 -0.41
CA ASP A 45 -27.27 5.23 -0.36
C ASP A 45 -28.74 5.60 -0.09
N ILE A 46 -29.64 5.13 -0.96
CA ILE A 46 -31.09 5.35 -0.84
C ILE A 46 -31.70 4.03 -0.38
N ASP A 47 -32.31 4.02 0.80
CA ASP A 47 -33.05 2.85 1.27
C ASP A 47 -34.38 2.77 0.52
N GLU A 48 -34.54 1.73 -0.30
CA GLU A 48 -35.70 1.53 -1.16
C GLU A 48 -37.00 1.27 -0.37
N ASN A 49 -36.92 0.89 0.92
CA ASN A 49 -38.10 0.60 1.75
C ASN A 49 -38.57 1.80 2.58
N THR A 50 -37.65 2.67 2.99
CA THR A 50 -37.95 3.84 3.86
C THR A 50 -37.85 5.18 3.13
N GLY A 51 -37.26 5.21 1.93
CA GLY A 51 -37.00 6.44 1.18
C GLY A 51 -35.93 7.32 1.81
N GLU A 52 -35.23 6.82 2.84
CA GLU A 52 -34.24 7.59 3.57
C GLU A 52 -32.95 7.72 2.75
N VAL A 53 -32.54 8.97 2.53
CA VAL A 53 -31.33 9.31 1.77
C VAL A 53 -30.18 9.50 2.73
N THR A 54 -29.34 8.49 2.87
CA THR A 54 -28.17 8.57 3.75
C THR A 54 -26.92 8.87 2.95
N ARG A 55 -26.27 9.99 3.27
CA ARG A 55 -25.02 10.40 2.62
C ARG A 55 -23.84 9.92 3.47
N HIS A 56 -23.17 8.87 2.99
CA HIS A 56 -21.98 8.33 3.63
C HIS A 56 -20.72 8.95 3.03
N LEU A 57 -19.75 9.25 3.89
CA LEU A 57 -18.41 9.62 3.47
C LEU A 57 -17.58 8.34 3.36
N LYS A 58 -17.26 7.91 2.13
CA LYS A 58 -16.43 6.73 1.88
C LYS A 58 -15.01 7.17 1.54
N GLN A 59 -14.03 6.41 2.01
CA GLN A 59 -12.61 6.60 1.70
C GLN A 59 -12.07 5.38 0.95
N LEU A 60 -11.38 5.61 -0.16
CA LEU A 60 -10.68 4.58 -0.92
C LEU A 60 -9.20 4.57 -0.52
N SER A 61 -8.69 3.41 -0.10
CA SER A 61 -7.26 3.20 0.19
C SER A 61 -6.69 2.18 -0.78
N ILE A 62 -5.65 2.54 -1.55
CA ILE A 62 -5.04 1.66 -2.56
C ILE A 62 -4.13 0.60 -1.91
N PHE A 63 -3.45 0.94 -0.82
CA PHE A 63 -2.59 0.01 -0.06
C PHE A 63 -2.97 0.01 1.42
N PRO A 64 -4.14 -0.57 1.78
CA PRO A 64 -4.64 -0.56 3.16
C PRO A 64 -3.87 -1.50 4.09
N VAL A 65 -2.94 -2.30 3.57
CA VAL A 65 -2.18 -3.32 4.32
C VAL A 65 -0.69 -3.20 4.05
N PRO A 66 0.17 -3.67 4.98
CA PRO A 66 1.60 -3.78 4.75
C PRO A 66 1.87 -4.70 3.55
N LEU A 67 2.59 -4.20 2.55
CA LEU A 67 2.84 -4.91 1.30
C LEU A 67 4.31 -5.33 1.22
N PRO A 68 4.62 -6.62 1.50
CA PRO A 68 5.98 -7.11 1.38
C PRO A 68 6.38 -7.24 -0.10
N TYR A 69 7.66 -7.05 -0.40
CA TYR A 69 8.23 -7.36 -1.71
C TYR A 69 9.56 -8.08 -1.58
N ILE A 70 9.80 -8.98 -2.54
CA ILE A 70 11.08 -9.62 -2.78
C ILE A 70 11.42 -9.46 -4.25
N ARG A 71 12.66 -9.08 -4.53
CA ARG A 71 13.19 -8.96 -5.88
C ARG A 71 14.58 -9.57 -5.92
N TYR A 72 14.81 -10.38 -6.95
CA TYR A 72 16.14 -10.88 -7.29
C TYR A 72 16.62 -10.21 -8.57
N THR A 73 17.89 -9.84 -8.62
CA THR A 73 18.51 -9.28 -9.83
C THR A 73 19.91 -9.84 -9.97
N LEU A 74 20.18 -10.44 -11.12
CA LEU A 74 21.50 -10.90 -11.53
C LEU A 74 22.00 -9.96 -12.63
N LYS A 75 23.20 -9.42 -12.45
CA LYS A 75 23.94 -8.69 -13.49
C LYS A 75 25.20 -9.48 -13.81
N PHE A 76 25.44 -9.72 -15.08
CA PHE A 76 26.57 -10.47 -15.64
C PHE A 76 27.50 -9.51 -16.39
#